data_AF-A0A357V018-F1
#
_entry.id   AF-A0A357V018-F1
#
_cell.length_a   1.000
_cell.length_b   1.000
_cell.length_c   1.000
_cell.angle_alpha   90.00
_cell.angle_beta   90.00
_cell.angle_gamma   90.00
#
_symmetry.space_group_name_H-M   'P 1'
#
loop_
_entity.id
_entity.type
_entity.pdbx_description
1 polymer ?
#
loop_
_entity_poly.entity_id
_entity_poly.type
_entity_poly.pdbx_seq_one_letter_code
_entity_poly.pdbx_strand_id
1 'polypeptide(L)'
;MVDNLVVFFRDQDLTPDQQKTFGRMFGDLHVNSFFPQVPGHEEVQLLLKEPQHKNNIGDRWHTDVSYTRRPALGSILYAKEVPPYGGDTMFANMYLAYEALSDGMKTVLRGLRAFHSARENFAKRAAEAELPGSASGGFQHSDDVEQEASHPVIRTH
;
A
#
# COMPACT_ATOMS: atom_id res chain seq x y z
N MET A 1 -11.04 -3.37 -16.20
CA MET A 1 -9.98 -3.12 -15.19
C MET A 1 -8.73 -3.93 -15.49
N VAL A 2 -8.85 -5.21 -15.87
CA VAL A 2 -7.71 -6.10 -16.13
C VAL A 2 -6.74 -5.58 -17.20
N ASP A 3 -7.23 -4.85 -18.21
CA ASP A 3 -6.37 -4.27 -19.26
C ASP A 3 -5.58 -3.02 -18.80
N ASN A 4 -6.01 -2.38 -17.70
CA ASN A 4 -5.46 -1.12 -17.21
C ASN A 4 -5.17 -1.26 -15.71
N LEU A 5 -3.90 -1.47 -15.36
CA LEU A 5 -3.44 -1.79 -14.00
C LEU A 5 -3.78 -0.74 -12.94
N VAL A 6 -3.96 0.52 -13.36
CA VAL A 6 -4.33 1.65 -12.50
C VAL A 6 -5.45 2.40 -13.19
N VAL A 7 -6.54 2.66 -12.47
CA VAL A 7 -7.73 3.34 -12.99
C VAL A 7 -8.12 4.48 -12.05
N PHE A 8 -8.43 5.64 -12.64
CA PHE A 8 -8.85 6.83 -11.91
C PHE A 8 -10.30 7.18 -12.25
N PHE A 9 -11.11 7.41 -11.21
CA PHE A 9 -12.45 7.96 -11.34
C PHE A 9 -12.39 9.43 -10.89
N ARG A 10 -12.61 10.35 -11.83
CA ARG A 10 -12.53 11.80 -11.58
C ARG A 10 -13.81 12.30 -10.92
N ASP A 11 -13.71 13.39 -10.17
CA ASP A 11 -14.84 14.17 -9.66
C ASP A 11 -15.87 13.35 -8.85
N GLN A 12 -15.36 12.49 -7.97
CA GLN A 12 -16.18 11.65 -7.09
C GLN A 12 -16.35 12.29 -5.71
N ASP A 13 -17.59 12.36 -5.22
CA ASP A 13 -17.93 12.76 -3.85
C ASP A 13 -18.55 11.57 -3.12
N LEU A 14 -17.70 10.77 -2.47
CA LEU A 14 -18.10 9.52 -1.82
C LEU A 14 -18.10 9.66 -0.30
N THR A 15 -19.10 9.08 0.35
CA THR A 15 -19.04 8.78 1.78
C THR A 15 -18.11 7.57 2.03
N PRO A 16 -17.58 7.39 3.25
CA PRO A 16 -16.81 6.19 3.60
C PRO A 16 -17.56 4.89 3.30
N ASP A 17 -18.87 4.82 3.56
CA ASP A 17 -19.67 3.63 3.26
C ASP A 17 -19.83 3.37 1.76
N GLN A 18 -19.93 4.42 0.94
CA GLN A 18 -19.92 4.27 -0.52
C GLN A 18 -18.55 3.78 -1.01
N GLN A 19 -17.45 4.31 -0.48
CA GLN A 19 -16.10 3.83 -0.79
C GLN A 19 -15.95 2.34 -0.42
N LYS A 20 -16.41 1.92 0.77
CA LYS A 20 -16.41 0.52 1.18
C LYS A 20 -17.26 -0.36 0.26
N THR A 21 -18.43 0.14 -0.13
CA THR A 21 -19.34 -0.57 -1.04
C THR A 21 -18.70 -0.79 -2.41
N PHE A 22 -18.01 0.23 -2.93
CA PHE A 22 -17.23 0.11 -4.17
C PHE A 22 -16.09 -0.91 -4.01
N GLY A 23 -15.34 -0.87 -2.91
CA GLY A 23 -14.26 -1.85 -2.66
C GLY A 23 -14.74 -3.30 -2.59
N ARG A 24 -15.92 -3.53 -1.98
CA ARG A 24 -16.54 -4.86 -1.90
C ARG A 24 -16.95 -5.45 -3.26
N MET A 25 -16.98 -4.65 -4.32
CA MET A 25 -17.20 -5.17 -5.68
C MET A 25 -15.99 -5.96 -6.21
N PHE A 26 -14.80 -5.79 -5.60
CA PHE A 26 -13.56 -6.47 -5.99
C PHE A 26 -13.20 -7.65 -5.09
N GLY A 27 -13.67 -7.64 -3.85
CA GLY A 27 -13.43 -8.69 -2.86
C GLY A 27 -13.59 -8.20 -1.43
N ASP A 28 -13.18 -9.03 -0.48
CA ASP A 28 -13.20 -8.68 0.94
C ASP A 28 -12.26 -7.51 1.25
N LEU A 29 -12.69 -6.61 2.13
CA LEU A 29 -11.87 -5.49 2.58
C LEU A 29 -10.89 -5.96 3.66
N HIS A 30 -9.60 -5.73 3.42
CA HIS A 30 -8.56 -6.01 4.40
C HIS A 30 -8.49 -4.88 5.44
N VAL A 31 -8.72 -5.22 6.70
CA VAL A 31 -8.56 -4.29 7.82
C VAL A 31 -7.13 -4.38 8.31
N ASN A 32 -6.37 -3.31 8.13
CA ASN A 32 -5.02 -3.20 8.67
C ASN A 32 -4.98 -2.07 9.70
N SER A 33 -4.81 -2.47 10.96
CA SER A 33 -4.86 -1.57 12.13
C SER A 33 -3.60 -0.73 12.30
N PHE A 34 -2.57 -0.90 11.46
CA PHE A 34 -1.34 -0.13 11.60
C PHE A 34 -1.57 1.36 11.37
N PHE A 35 -2.41 1.72 10.40
CA PHE A 35 -2.74 3.10 10.10
C PHE A 35 -3.96 3.55 10.93
N PRO A 36 -4.04 4.85 11.29
CA PRO A 36 -5.26 5.41 11.82
C PRO A 36 -6.44 5.14 10.88
N GLN A 37 -7.59 4.82 11.45
CA GLN A 37 -8.81 4.53 10.70
C GLN A 37 -9.78 5.70 10.78
N VAL A 38 -10.67 5.80 9.79
CA VAL A 38 -11.80 6.73 9.87
C VAL A 38 -12.71 6.28 11.02
N PRO A 39 -13.08 7.17 11.97
CA PRO A 39 -13.97 6.80 13.07
C PRO A 39 -15.28 6.18 12.58
N GLY A 40 -15.62 4.99 13.07
CA GLY A 40 -16.80 4.22 12.66
C GLY A 40 -16.63 3.40 11.36
N HIS A 41 -15.47 3.47 10.70
CA HIS A 41 -15.18 2.73 9.47
C HIS A 41 -13.75 2.15 9.51
N GLU A 42 -13.57 1.08 10.29
CA GLU A 42 -12.27 0.42 10.51
C GLU A 42 -11.62 -0.09 9.21
N GLU A 43 -12.42 -0.39 8.19
CA GLU A 43 -11.92 -0.81 6.87
C GLU A 43 -11.33 0.35 6.04
N VAL A 44 -11.48 1.60 6.50
CA VAL A 44 -11.01 2.80 5.79
C VAL A 44 -9.85 3.42 6.56
N GLN A 45 -8.66 3.34 5.98
CA GLN A 45 -7.43 3.89 6.53
C GLN A 45 -7.23 5.36 6.14
N LEU A 46 -6.62 6.13 7.05
CA LEU A 46 -6.25 7.52 6.83
C LEU A 46 -4.76 7.62 6.46
N LEU A 47 -4.50 8.12 5.25
CA LEU A 47 -3.17 8.54 4.82
C LEU A 47 -3.06 10.06 4.99
N LEU A 48 -2.78 10.50 6.22
CA LEU A 48 -2.74 11.92 6.58
C LEU A 48 -1.32 12.47 6.57
N LYS A 49 -1.13 13.64 5.96
CA LYS A 49 0.13 14.40 6.02
C LYS A 49 -0.17 15.88 6.30
N GLU A 50 0.01 16.28 7.55
CA GLU A 50 -0.12 17.68 7.97
C GLU A 50 1.10 18.53 7.57
N PRO A 51 0.98 19.86 7.47
CA PRO A 51 2.07 20.74 7.04
C PRO A 51 3.36 20.63 7.86
N GLN A 52 3.25 20.36 9.17
CA GLN A 52 4.40 20.19 10.07
C GLN A 52 5.10 18.83 9.94
N HIS A 53 4.49 17.88 9.21
CA HIS A 53 4.99 16.53 9.07
C HIS A 53 6.19 16.48 8.10
N LYS A 54 7.35 16.06 8.58
CA LYS A 54 8.59 16.02 7.80
C LYS A 54 8.75 14.77 6.94
N ASN A 55 8.17 13.65 7.36
CA ASN A 55 8.29 12.37 6.66
C ASN A 55 7.09 12.15 5.72
N ASN A 56 7.20 11.17 4.82
CA ASN A 56 6.13 10.77 3.91
C ASN A 56 5.79 9.28 4.13
N ILE A 57 4.52 8.93 3.89
CA ILE A 57 4.06 7.54 3.82
C ILE A 57 4.25 7.08 2.37
N GLY A 58 4.80 5.88 2.15
CA GLY A 58 4.95 5.31 0.81
C GLY A 58 6.03 5.99 -0.06
N ASP A 59 7.08 6.54 0.54
CA ASP A 59 8.14 7.30 -0.13
C ASP A 59 9.17 6.46 -0.91
N ARG A 60 8.96 5.15 -1.01
CA ARG A 60 9.81 4.21 -1.76
C ARG A 60 8.93 3.33 -2.64
N TRP A 61 9.49 2.80 -3.73
CA TRP A 61 8.79 1.82 -4.57
C TRP A 61 8.43 0.58 -3.75
N HIS A 62 7.15 0.24 -3.73
CA HIS A 62 6.63 -0.92 -3.00
C HIS A 62 5.30 -1.38 -3.60
N THR A 63 4.82 -2.53 -3.11
CA THR A 63 3.42 -2.96 -3.20
C THR A 63 2.93 -3.23 -1.78
N ASP A 64 1.68 -2.90 -1.52
CA ASP A 64 1.11 -2.98 -0.17
C ASP A 64 1.09 -4.41 0.38
N VAL A 65 1.35 -4.51 1.69
CA VAL A 65 1.21 -5.73 2.52
C VAL A 65 1.83 -7.01 1.94
N SER A 66 2.89 -6.88 1.13
CA SER A 66 3.63 -8.00 0.51
C SER A 66 4.27 -8.97 1.51
N TYR A 67 4.34 -8.60 2.78
CA TYR A 67 4.83 -9.41 3.89
C TYR A 67 3.77 -10.36 4.49
N THR A 68 2.50 -10.23 4.10
CA THR A 68 1.43 -11.13 4.55
C THR A 68 1.40 -12.41 3.71
N ARG A 69 0.90 -13.52 4.28
CA ARG A 69 0.81 -14.79 3.53
C ARG A 69 -0.12 -14.71 2.31
N ARG A 70 -1.12 -13.84 2.37
CA ARG A 70 -2.08 -13.55 1.30
C ARG A 70 -2.10 -12.04 1.06
N PRO A 71 -1.17 -11.51 0.24
CA PRO A 71 -1.12 -10.07 -0.05
C PRO A 71 -2.40 -9.57 -0.71
N ALA A 72 -2.66 -8.28 -0.54
CA ALA A 72 -3.81 -7.62 -1.12
C ALA A 72 -3.87 -7.81 -2.65
N LEU A 73 -5.08 -7.97 -3.17
CA LEU A 73 -5.34 -8.01 -4.61
C LEU A 73 -5.03 -6.66 -5.28
N GLY A 74 -5.29 -5.57 -4.56
CA GLY A 74 -5.05 -4.20 -4.99
C GLY A 74 -5.46 -3.21 -3.89
N SER A 75 -5.24 -1.93 -4.16
CA SER A 75 -5.52 -0.83 -3.23
C SER A 75 -6.48 0.17 -3.85
N ILE A 76 -7.35 0.76 -3.03
CA ILE A 76 -8.29 1.81 -3.45
C ILE A 76 -7.97 3.05 -2.64
N LEU A 77 -7.46 4.10 -3.31
CA LEU A 77 -7.21 5.40 -2.70
C LEU A 77 -8.32 6.37 -3.09
N TYR A 78 -8.80 7.13 -2.10
CA TYR A 78 -9.74 8.23 -2.30
C TYR A 78 -9.09 9.53 -1.84
N ALA A 79 -8.86 10.44 -2.79
CA ALA A 79 -8.25 11.73 -2.53
C ALA A 79 -9.28 12.67 -1.89
N LYS A 80 -9.16 12.90 -0.57
CA LYS A 80 -10.07 13.80 0.17
C LYS A 80 -9.59 15.25 0.17
N GLU A 81 -8.33 15.45 0.50
CA GLU A 81 -7.65 16.74 0.46
C GLU A 81 -6.27 16.53 -0.17
N VAL A 82 -5.92 17.38 -1.14
CA VAL A 82 -4.65 17.31 -1.87
C VAL A 82 -4.05 18.71 -2.00
N PRO A 83 -2.71 18.84 -2.01
CA PRO A 83 -2.09 20.14 -2.25
C PRO A 83 -2.35 20.61 -3.70
N PRO A 84 -2.27 21.93 -3.96
CA PRO A 84 -2.49 22.46 -5.31
C PRO A 84 -1.42 22.03 -6.32
N TYR A 85 -0.26 21.55 -5.84
CA TYR A 85 0.82 20.98 -6.63
C TYR A 85 1.67 20.05 -5.75
N GLY A 86 2.31 19.05 -6.37
CA GLY A 86 3.01 17.98 -5.65
C GLY A 86 2.05 16.96 -5.05
N GLY A 87 2.58 15.86 -4.50
CA GLY A 87 1.76 14.77 -3.94
C GLY A 87 1.33 13.70 -4.96
N ASP A 88 1.93 13.71 -6.17
CA ASP A 88 1.71 12.67 -7.17
C ASP A 88 2.10 11.29 -6.62
N THR A 89 1.31 10.28 -6.96
CA THR A 89 1.65 8.87 -6.72
C THR A 89 2.16 8.27 -8.03
N MET A 90 3.39 7.78 -8.03
CA MET A 90 3.97 7.10 -9.18
C MET A 90 3.60 5.62 -9.18
N PHE A 91 3.35 5.08 -10.37
CA PHE A 91 3.04 3.66 -10.57
C PHE A 91 4.01 3.03 -11.56
N ALA A 92 4.28 1.74 -11.39
CA ALA A 92 5.12 0.95 -12.28
C ALA A 92 4.38 -0.32 -12.74
N ASN A 93 4.47 -0.63 -14.03
CA ASN A 93 3.89 -1.85 -14.59
C ASN A 93 4.88 -3.02 -14.45
N MET A 94 4.61 -3.92 -13.51
CA MET A 94 5.49 -5.07 -13.25
C MET A 94 5.41 -6.16 -14.33
N TYR A 95 4.33 -6.21 -15.13
CA TYR A 95 4.26 -7.09 -16.30
C TYR A 95 5.24 -6.62 -17.38
N LEU A 96 5.20 -5.33 -17.75
CA LEU A 96 6.14 -4.76 -18.72
C LEU A 96 7.59 -4.80 -18.21
N ALA A 97 7.81 -4.58 -16.91
CA ALA A 97 9.14 -4.71 -16.31
C ALA A 97 9.68 -6.14 -16.47
N TYR A 98 8.84 -7.16 -16.27
CA TYR A 98 9.21 -8.55 -16.49
C TYR A 98 9.45 -8.86 -17.97
N GLU A 99 8.57 -8.40 -18.85
CA GLU A 99 8.68 -8.61 -20.30
C GLU A 99 9.98 -8.04 -20.88
N ALA A 100 10.40 -6.87 -20.38
CA ALA A 100 11.64 -6.19 -20.77
C ALA A 100 12.92 -6.89 -20.29
N LEU A 101 12.83 -7.88 -19.40
CA LEU A 101 13.99 -8.68 -19.00
C LEU A 101 14.47 -9.58 -20.15
N SER A 102 15.78 -9.82 -20.22
CA SER A 102 16.35 -10.84 -21.10
C SER A 102 15.88 -12.25 -20.70
N ASP A 103 15.83 -13.18 -21.65
CA ASP A 103 15.44 -14.56 -21.36
C ASP A 103 16.36 -15.26 -20.35
N GLY A 104 17.64 -14.89 -20.34
CA GLY A 104 18.59 -15.34 -19.32
C GLY A 104 18.18 -14.88 -17.92
N MET A 105 17.81 -13.61 -17.76
CA MET A 105 17.35 -13.09 -16.46
C MET A 105 16.02 -13.72 -16.04
N LYS A 106 15.08 -13.87 -16.97
CA LYS A 106 13.81 -14.59 -16.72
C LYS A 106 14.06 -16.02 -16.23
N THR A 107 15.07 -16.69 -16.79
CA THR A 107 15.47 -18.05 -16.40
C THR A 107 16.04 -18.08 -14.98
N VAL A 108 16.95 -17.16 -14.66
CA VAL A 108 17.55 -17.04 -13.32
C VAL A 108 16.47 -16.81 -12.25
N LEU A 109 15.50 -15.94 -12.52
CA LEU A 109 14.49 -15.54 -11.54
C LEU A 109 13.35 -16.56 -11.35
N ARG A 110 13.08 -17.44 -12.32
CA ARG A 110 11.88 -18.33 -12.36
C ARG A 110 11.70 -19.21 -11.13
N GLY A 111 12.79 -19.66 -10.51
CA GLY A 111 12.77 -20.51 -9.32
C GLY A 111 12.98 -19.78 -8.00
N LEU A 112 13.28 -18.48 -8.05
CA LEU A 112 13.65 -17.73 -6.85
C LEU A 112 12.43 -17.30 -6.06
N ARG A 113 12.64 -17.17 -4.76
CA ARG A 113 11.66 -16.66 -3.81
C ARG A 113 12.26 -15.46 -3.08
N ALA A 114 11.46 -14.42 -2.92
CA ALA A 114 11.79 -13.28 -2.08
C ALA A 114 11.14 -13.46 -0.70
N PHE A 115 11.84 -13.01 0.33
CA PHE A 115 11.33 -12.94 1.70
C PHE A 115 10.93 -11.50 2.00
N HIS A 116 9.71 -11.32 2.50
CA HIS A 116 9.10 -10.03 2.77
C HIS A 116 8.78 -9.94 4.26
N SER A 117 9.23 -8.87 4.90
CA SER A 117 8.99 -8.58 6.32
C SER A 117 8.76 -7.08 6.49
N ALA A 118 7.77 -6.73 7.32
CA ALA A 118 7.47 -5.36 7.72
C ALA A 118 8.25 -4.95 8.98
N ARG A 119 8.71 -5.90 9.79
CA ARG A 119 9.15 -5.69 11.17
C ARG A 119 10.16 -4.56 11.33
N GLU A 120 11.26 -4.60 10.57
CA GLU A 120 12.29 -3.56 10.68
C GLU A 120 11.84 -2.19 10.20
N ASN A 121 11.11 -2.14 9.08
CA ASN A 121 10.66 -0.87 8.52
C ASN A 121 9.62 -0.21 9.44
N PHE A 122 8.72 -1.01 10.01
CA PHE A 122 7.67 -0.54 10.88
C PHE A 122 8.20 -0.20 12.27
N ALA A 123 9.16 -0.94 12.82
CA ALA A 123 9.85 -0.58 14.06
C ALA A 123 10.58 0.77 13.93
N LYS A 124 11.27 1.00 12.79
CA LYS A 124 11.89 2.30 12.49
C LYS A 124 10.85 3.41 12.41
N ARG A 125 9.72 3.17 11.74
CA ARG A 125 8.63 4.16 11.62
C ARG A 125 7.93 4.43 12.94
N ALA A 126 7.76 3.43 13.80
CA ALA A 126 7.24 3.61 15.15
C ALA A 126 8.17 4.47 16.00
N ALA A 127 9.48 4.21 15.96
CA ALA A 127 10.48 5.04 16.64
C ALA A 127 10.51 6.48 16.08
N GLU A 128 10.39 6.65 14.76
CA GLU A 128 10.29 7.96 14.12
C GLU A 128 8.99 8.68 14.46
N ALA A 129 7.89 7.96 14.69
CA ALA A 129 6.59 8.54 15.04
C ALA A 129 6.64 9.29 16.38
N GLU A 130 7.52 8.87 17.30
CA GLU A 130 7.75 9.54 18.58
C GLU A 130 8.54 10.86 18.45
N LEU A 131 9.11 11.16 17.28
CA LEU A 131 9.87 12.40 17.05
C LEU A 131 8.95 13.61 16.76
N PRO A 132 9.33 14.82 17.21
CA PRO A 132 8.58 16.04 16.89
C PRO A 132 8.45 16.29 15.39
N GLY A 133 7.21 16.38 14.89
CA GLY A 133 6.91 16.63 13.48
C GLY A 133 6.99 15.39 12.58
N SER A 134 6.89 14.18 13.15
CA SER A 134 6.71 12.94 12.40
C SER A 134 5.34 12.91 11.70
N ALA A 135 5.21 12.15 10.61
CA ALA A 135 4.03 12.21 9.74
C ALA A 135 2.79 11.48 10.23
N SER A 136 2.77 11.07 11.49
CA SER A 136 1.94 9.95 11.88
C SER A 136 1.83 9.87 13.40
N GLY A 137 1.14 10.83 14.00
CA GLY A 137 0.52 10.57 15.29
C GLY A 137 -0.58 9.53 15.09
N GLY A 138 -0.36 8.29 15.55
CA GLY A 138 -1.42 7.27 15.59
C GLY A 138 -1.16 5.96 14.85
N PHE A 139 0.08 5.65 14.45
CA PHE A 139 0.38 4.26 14.07
C PHE A 139 0.13 3.33 15.26
N GLN A 140 -0.54 2.20 15.01
CA GLN A 140 -0.87 1.23 16.06
C GLN A 140 -0.15 -0.10 15.82
N HIS A 141 -0.09 -0.93 16.85
CA HIS A 141 0.35 -2.30 16.67
C HIS A 141 -0.63 -3.04 15.76
N SER A 142 -0.10 -3.81 14.81
CA SER A 142 -0.87 -4.64 13.90
C SER A 142 -0.22 -6.01 13.80
N ASP A 143 -1.00 -7.06 14.00
CA ASP A 143 -0.56 -8.45 13.88
C ASP A 143 -0.01 -8.75 12.47
N ASP A 144 -0.45 -8.01 11.46
CA ASP A 144 0.07 -8.13 10.10
C ASP A 144 1.55 -7.76 10.02
N VAL A 145 2.02 -6.80 10.81
CA VAL A 145 3.41 -6.34 10.80
C VAL A 145 4.36 -7.40 11.34
N GLU A 146 3.86 -8.30 12.19
CA GLU A 146 4.60 -9.45 12.70
C GLU A 146 4.62 -10.62 11.70
N GLN A 147 3.82 -10.57 10.63
CA GLN A 147 3.89 -11.58 9.59
C GLN A 147 5.16 -11.44 8.75
N GLU A 148 5.64 -12.60 8.32
CA GLU A 148 6.69 -12.71 7.34
C GLU A 148 6.26 -13.74 6.28
N ALA A 149 6.50 -13.41 5.02
CA ALA A 149 6.08 -14.25 3.92
C ALA A 149 7.18 -14.41 2.88
N SER A 150 7.33 -15.65 2.41
CA SER A 150 8.15 -15.95 1.24
C SER A 150 7.22 -16.08 0.03
N HIS A 151 7.46 -15.30 -1.01
CA HIS A 151 6.73 -15.35 -2.27
C HIS A 151 7.67 -15.63 -3.44
N PRO A 152 7.20 -16.27 -4.52
CA PRO A 152 7.98 -16.32 -5.77
C PRO A 152 8.36 -14.90 -6.22
N VAL A 153 9.60 -14.72 -6.71
CA VAL A 153 10.05 -13.43 -7.26
C VAL A 153 9.20 -13.05 -8.48
N ILE A 154 8.84 -14.03 -9.29
CA ILE A 154 7.89 -13.89 -10.39
C ILE A 154 6.57 -14.50 -9.94
N ARG A 155 5.57 -13.65 -9.71
CA ARG A 155 4.20 -14.07 -9.38
C ARG A 155 3.36 -14.07 -10.64
N THR A 156 2.49 -15.07 -10.74
CA THR A 156 1.44 -15.15 -11.77
C THR A 156 0.11 -15.12 -11.03
N HIS A 157 -0.84 -14.35 -11.55
CA HIS A 157 -2.16 -14.11 -10.99
C HIS A 157 -3.22 -14.42 -12.04
#